data_AF-A0A7S3X0N0-F1
#
_entry.id   AF-A0A7S3X0N0-F1
#
_cell.length_a   1.000
_cell.length_b   1.000
_cell.length_c   1.000
_cell.angle_alpha   90.00
_cell.angle_beta   90.00
_cell.angle_gamma   90.00
#
_symmetry.space_group_name_H-M   'P 1'
#
loop_
_entity.id
_entity.type
_entity.pdbx_description
1 polymer ?
#
loop_
_entity_poly.entity_id
_entity_poly.type
_entity_poly.pdbx_seq_one_letter_code
_entity_poly.pdbx_strand_id
1 'polypeptide(L)'
;PFVDEDPMGIYQKILSSKISFQSKIFDKNAKGLVKKLLTADLGKRYGNLKNGVNDIKQHKWFKDIVWADLVEKKIKAPFKPTVKDESDTSNFDEYPDSDSEPAVVSAATDPFTNW
;
A
#
# COMPACT_ATOMS: atom_id res chain seq x y z
N PRO A 1 -6.58 0.51 8.36
CA PRO A 1 -7.91 0.93 8.90
C PRO A 1 -8.01 0.88 10.44
N PHE A 2 -7.03 0.27 11.11
CA PHE A 2 -6.97 0.22 12.57
C PHE A 2 -6.09 1.38 13.03
N VAL A 3 -6.67 2.30 13.77
CA VAL A 3 -6.00 3.51 14.27
C VAL A 3 -6.27 3.58 15.76
N ASP A 4 -5.23 3.81 16.54
CA ASP A 4 -5.24 4.03 17.98
C ASP A 4 -4.05 4.93 18.33
N GLU A 5 -4.10 5.58 19.49
CA GLU A 5 -2.98 6.38 20.00
C GLU A 5 -1.88 5.49 20.59
N ASP A 6 -2.27 4.36 21.20
CA ASP A 6 -1.35 3.37 21.74
C ASP A 6 -1.13 2.23 20.72
N PRO A 7 0.14 1.89 20.38
CA PRO A 7 0.46 0.72 19.56
C PRO A 7 -0.24 -0.57 20.01
N MET A 8 -0.41 -0.79 21.32
CA MET A 8 -1.13 -1.97 21.81
C MET A 8 -2.60 -1.96 21.41
N GLY A 9 -3.25 -0.78 21.45
CA GLY A 9 -4.61 -0.60 20.96
C GLY A 9 -4.75 -0.88 19.47
N ILE A 10 -3.74 -0.52 18.66
CA ILE A 10 -3.69 -0.87 17.22
C ILE A 10 -3.68 -2.40 17.05
N TYR A 11 -2.84 -3.11 17.80
CA TYR A 11 -2.75 -4.57 17.72
C TYR A 11 -4.05 -5.26 18.12
N GLN A 12 -4.68 -4.82 19.21
CA GLN A 12 -5.99 -5.34 19.63
C GLN A 12 -7.05 -5.13 18.54
N LYS A 13 -7.06 -3.96 17.89
CA LYS A 13 -7.97 -3.66 16.78
C LYS A 13 -7.71 -4.56 15.57
N ILE A 14 -6.45 -4.81 15.21
CA ILE A 14 -6.07 -5.75 14.14
C ILE A 14 -6.59 -7.16 14.44
N LEU A 15 -6.31 -7.67 15.65
CA LEU A 15 -6.74 -9.01 16.08
C LEU A 15 -8.26 -9.14 16.11
N SER A 16 -8.97 -8.08 16.50
CA SER A 16 -10.45 -8.07 16.47
C SER A 16 -11.02 -8.18 15.05
N SER A 17 -10.25 -7.75 14.03
CA SER A 17 -10.66 -7.70 12.61
C SER A 17 -12.01 -7.00 12.37
N LYS A 18 -12.41 -6.10 13.27
CA LYS A 18 -13.62 -5.28 13.13
C LYS A 18 -13.28 -4.03 12.33
N ILE A 19 -13.75 -4.00 11.09
CA ILE A 19 -13.53 -2.87 10.18
C ILE A 19 -14.83 -2.09 10.02
N SER A 20 -14.80 -0.82 10.39
CA SER A 20 -15.88 0.12 10.11
C SER A 20 -15.67 0.79 8.75
N PHE A 21 -16.74 0.89 7.96
CA PHE A 21 -16.74 1.57 6.67
C PHE A 21 -17.76 2.69 6.71
N GLN A 22 -17.37 3.89 6.31
CA GLN A 22 -18.30 5.01 6.12
C GLN A 22 -19.17 4.72 4.88
N SER A 23 -20.38 4.20 5.11
CA SER A 23 -21.25 3.64 4.08
C SER A 23 -21.64 4.63 2.96
N LYS A 24 -21.58 5.93 3.23
CA LYS A 24 -21.91 6.98 2.26
C LYS A 24 -20.80 7.25 1.23
N ILE A 25 -19.54 6.97 1.59
CA ILE A 25 -18.36 7.34 0.79
C ILE A 25 -17.70 6.11 0.17
N PHE A 26 -17.84 4.95 0.82
CA PHE A 26 -17.11 3.75 0.43
C PHE A 26 -17.89 2.91 -0.59
N ASP A 27 -17.31 2.72 -1.78
CA ASP A 27 -17.90 1.88 -2.82
C ASP A 27 -18.16 0.44 -2.34
N LYS A 28 -19.27 -0.16 -2.80
CA LYS A 28 -19.70 -1.49 -2.37
C LYS A 28 -18.72 -2.60 -2.78
N ASN A 29 -18.17 -2.54 -3.98
CA ASN A 29 -17.17 -3.50 -4.45
C ASN A 29 -15.84 -3.27 -3.74
N ALA A 30 -15.42 -2.01 -3.53
CA ALA A 30 -14.24 -1.73 -2.70
C ALA A 30 -14.38 -2.35 -1.30
N LYS A 31 -15.56 -2.18 -0.67
CA LYS A 31 -15.85 -2.74 0.66
C LYS A 31 -15.75 -4.26 0.66
N GLY A 32 -16.26 -4.90 -0.39
CA GLY A 32 -16.15 -6.34 -0.60
C GLY A 32 -14.70 -6.80 -0.67
N LEU A 33 -13.89 -6.12 -1.47
CA LEU A 33 -12.47 -6.43 -1.63
C LEU A 33 -11.71 -6.28 -0.31
N VAL A 34 -11.84 -5.14 0.38
CA VAL A 34 -11.13 -4.87 1.64
C VAL A 34 -11.45 -5.92 2.70
N LYS A 35 -12.71 -6.35 2.81
CA LYS A 35 -13.08 -7.43 3.75
C LYS A 35 -12.37 -8.76 3.44
N LYS A 36 -12.22 -9.10 2.16
CA LYS A 36 -11.54 -10.34 1.72
C LYS A 36 -10.02 -10.28 1.90
N LEU A 37 -9.43 -9.10 1.76
CA LEU A 37 -8.01 -8.86 2.03
C LEU A 37 -7.71 -8.84 3.54
N LEU A 38 -8.58 -8.24 4.34
CA LEU A 38 -8.42 -8.10 5.79
C LEU A 38 -9.17 -9.20 6.56
N THR A 39 -9.15 -10.42 6.03
CA THR A 39 -9.69 -11.60 6.71
C THR A 39 -8.67 -12.14 7.72
N ALA A 40 -9.09 -12.31 8.97
CA ALA A 40 -8.23 -12.81 10.06
C ALA A 40 -7.63 -14.19 9.73
N ASP A 41 -8.49 -15.12 9.31
CA ASP A 41 -8.13 -16.47 8.88
C ASP A 41 -7.35 -16.43 7.56
N LEU A 42 -6.07 -16.79 7.63
CA LEU A 42 -5.15 -16.82 6.49
C LEU A 42 -5.64 -17.75 5.37
N GLY A 43 -6.28 -18.87 5.72
CA GLY A 43 -6.78 -19.85 4.74
C GLY A 43 -8.01 -19.35 3.96
N LYS A 44 -8.56 -18.19 4.35
CA LYS A 44 -9.70 -17.53 3.69
C LYS A 44 -9.33 -16.17 3.08
N ARG A 45 -8.10 -15.70 3.29
CA ARG A 45 -7.62 -14.40 2.84
C ARG A 45 -7.29 -14.44 1.35
N TYR A 46 -7.79 -13.46 0.60
CA TYR A 46 -7.43 -13.32 -0.82
C TYR A 46 -5.93 -13.15 -1.00
N GLY A 47 -5.38 -13.74 -2.06
CA GLY A 47 -3.94 -13.87 -2.27
C GLY A 47 -3.35 -15.17 -1.71
N ASN A 48 -4.01 -15.82 -0.74
CA ASN A 48 -3.54 -17.07 -0.12
C ASN A 48 -4.46 -18.28 -0.41
N LEU A 49 -5.45 -18.12 -1.30
CA LEU A 49 -6.33 -19.20 -1.73
C LEU A 49 -5.71 -19.93 -2.94
N LYS A 50 -6.39 -20.97 -3.43
CA LYS A 50 -5.94 -21.76 -4.60
C LYS A 50 -5.65 -20.93 -5.85
N ASN A 51 -6.41 -19.85 -6.09
CA ASN A 51 -6.20 -18.98 -7.25
C ASN A 51 -5.16 -17.87 -6.98
N GLY A 52 -4.64 -17.77 -5.76
CA GLY A 52 -3.65 -16.78 -5.35
C GLY A 52 -4.06 -15.35 -5.67
N VAL A 53 -3.20 -14.63 -6.41
CA VAL A 53 -3.43 -13.25 -6.83
C VAL A 53 -4.62 -13.08 -7.77
N ASN A 54 -5.04 -14.13 -8.47
CA ASN A 54 -6.13 -14.02 -9.44
C ASN A 54 -7.49 -13.73 -8.77
N ASP A 55 -7.71 -14.18 -7.53
CA ASP A 55 -8.91 -13.80 -6.76
C ASP A 55 -8.99 -12.28 -6.52
N ILE A 56 -7.84 -11.61 -6.44
CA ILE A 56 -7.75 -10.15 -6.30
C ILE A 56 -8.00 -9.51 -7.67
N LYS A 57 -7.25 -9.93 -8.70
CA LYS A 57 -7.31 -9.33 -10.05
C LYS A 57 -8.70 -9.44 -10.70
N GLN A 58 -9.41 -10.52 -10.43
CA GLN A 58 -10.75 -10.79 -10.98
C GLN A 58 -11.89 -10.24 -10.09
N HIS A 59 -11.58 -9.61 -8.97
CA HIS A 59 -12.60 -9.03 -8.10
C HIS A 59 -13.34 -7.88 -8.82
N LYS A 60 -14.66 -7.75 -8.59
CA LYS A 60 -15.52 -6.74 -9.23
C LYS A 60 -15.07 -5.28 -9.06
N TRP A 61 -14.22 -5.01 -8.08
CA TRP A 61 -13.61 -3.70 -7.86
C TRP A 61 -12.63 -3.32 -8.99
N PHE A 62 -11.94 -4.31 -9.56
CA PHE A 62 -10.97 -4.12 -10.65
C PHE A 62 -11.53 -4.48 -12.02
N LYS A 63 -12.85 -4.58 -12.17
CA LYS A 63 -13.50 -5.00 -13.43
C LYS A 63 -13.13 -4.11 -14.63
N ASP A 64 -12.82 -2.84 -14.38
CA ASP A 64 -12.51 -1.83 -15.40
C ASP A 64 -11.00 -1.69 -15.64
N ILE A 65 -10.16 -2.45 -14.94
CA ILE A 65 -8.70 -2.42 -15.10
C ILE A 65 -8.25 -3.47 -16.12
N VAL A 66 -7.65 -2.99 -17.20
CA VAL A 66 -6.88 -3.83 -18.13
C VAL A 66 -5.46 -3.95 -17.59
N TRP A 67 -5.14 -5.09 -16.99
CA TRP A 67 -3.85 -5.29 -16.32
C TRP A 67 -2.63 -5.16 -17.23
N ALA A 68 -2.75 -5.54 -18.50
CA ALA A 68 -1.67 -5.37 -19.49
C ALA A 68 -1.35 -3.88 -19.73
N ASP A 69 -2.38 -3.06 -19.93
CA ASP A 69 -2.23 -1.61 -20.12
C ASP A 69 -1.63 -0.92 -18.89
N LEU A 70 -1.94 -1.41 -17.69
CA LEU A 70 -1.33 -0.90 -16.46
C LEU A 70 0.19 -1.15 -16.44
N VAL A 71 0.61 -2.39 -16.77
CA VAL A 71 2.04 -2.77 -16.80
C VAL A 71 2.79 -2.00 -17.87
N GLU A 72 2.17 -1.80 -19.03
CA GLU A 72 2.72 -1.04 -20.15
C GLU A 72 2.61 0.49 -19.96
N LYS A 73 2.14 0.95 -18.79
CA LYS A 73 1.97 2.37 -18.43
C LYS A 73 1.08 3.16 -19.40
N LYS A 74 0.13 2.47 -20.05
CA LYS A 74 -0.86 3.06 -20.98
C LYS A 74 -2.04 3.71 -20.28
N ILE A 75 -2.34 3.30 -19.05
CA ILE A 75 -3.43 3.90 -18.25
C ILE A 75 -3.02 5.31 -17.82
N LYS A 76 -3.83 6.31 -18.16
CA LYS A 76 -3.62 7.70 -17.74
C LYS A 76 -3.72 7.81 -16.21
N ALA A 77 -2.67 8.32 -15.58
CA ALA A 77 -2.67 8.58 -14.14
C ALA A 77 -3.75 9.62 -13.78
N PRO A 78 -4.54 9.39 -12.71
CA PRO A 78 -5.58 10.33 -12.26
C PRO A 78 -4.98 11.62 -11.70
N PHE A 79 -3.75 11.54 -11.18
CA PHE A 79 -3.00 12.66 -10.65
C PHE A 79 -1.56 12.61 -11.19
N LYS A 80 -1.06 13.75 -11.65
CA LYS A 80 0.36 13.95 -11.98
C LYS A 80 0.85 15.08 -11.08
N PRO A 81 1.82 14.84 -10.18
CA PRO A 81 2.36 15.90 -9.34
C PRO A 81 3.05 16.95 -10.20
N THR A 82 3.03 18.19 -9.74
CA THR A 82 3.76 19.28 -10.37
C THR A 82 5.22 19.18 -9.98
N VAL A 83 6.11 19.13 -10.96
CA VAL A 83 7.56 19.10 -10.78
C VAL A 83 8.15 20.14 -11.73
N LYS A 84 8.98 21.04 -11.20
CA LYS A 84 9.59 22.14 -11.96
C LYS A 84 10.80 21.68 -12.75
N ASP A 85 11.68 20.92 -12.11
CA ASP A 85 12.96 20.45 -12.66
C ASP A 85 13.46 19.21 -11.90
N GLU A 86 14.62 18.69 -12.30
CA GLU A 86 15.24 17.47 -11.74
C GLU A 86 15.67 17.61 -10.26
N SER A 87 15.80 18.84 -9.76
CA SER A 87 16.18 19.14 -8.38
C SER A 87 15.01 19.57 -7.49
N ASP A 88 13.78 19.57 -8.01
CA ASP A 88 12.60 20.06 -7.31
C ASP A 88 12.19 19.13 -6.14
N THR A 89 12.35 19.65 -4.92
CA THR A 89 11.96 18.98 -3.67
C THR A 89 10.62 19.47 -3.10
N SER A 90 9.85 20.27 -3.84
CA SER A 90 8.61 20.90 -3.33
C SER A 90 7.46 19.94 -2.99
N ASN A 91 7.53 18.68 -3.42
CA ASN A 91 6.57 17.64 -3.03
C ASN A 91 6.99 16.88 -1.75
N PHE A 92 8.07 17.30 -1.09
CA PHE A 92 8.57 16.74 0.16
C PHE A 92 8.44 17.75 1.29
N ASP A 93 8.32 17.26 2.53
CA ASP A 93 8.34 18.11 3.73
C ASP A 93 9.76 18.61 4.02
N GLU A 94 9.86 19.81 4.58
CA GLU A 94 11.13 20.33 5.09
C GLU A 94 11.44 19.70 6.45
N TYR A 95 12.63 19.12 6.57
CA TYR A 95 13.17 18.60 7.82
C TYR A 95 14.50 19.30 8.14
N PRO A 96 14.88 19.39 9.42
CA PRO A 96 16.21 19.87 9.79
C PRO A 96 17.29 19.01 9.14
N ASP A 97 18.32 19.67 8.61
CA ASP A 97 19.51 18.98 8.13
C ASP A 97 20.15 18.16 9.26
N SER A 98 20.77 17.04 8.90
CA SER A 98 21.50 16.23 9.88
C SER A 98 22.74 16.99 10.37
N ASP A 99 22.94 17.02 11.69
CA ASP A 99 24.11 17.66 12.31
C ASP A 99 25.43 16.91 12.07
N SER A 100 25.38 15.74 11.45
CA SER A 100 26.53 14.88 11.21
C SER A 100 26.38 14.11 9.91
N GLU A 101 27.51 13.88 9.24
CA GLU A 101 27.53 12.98 8.09
C GLU A 101 27.22 11.53 8.52
N PRO A 102 26.49 10.76 7.69
CA PRO A 102 26.30 9.35 7.94
C PRO A 102 27.64 8.62 7.95
N ALA A 103 27.76 7.59 8.79
CA ALA A 103 28.94 6.74 8.81
C ALA A 103 29.17 6.12 7.42
N VAL A 104 30.41 6.15 6.94
CA VAL A 104 30.78 5.51 5.68
C VAL A 104 30.49 4.01 5.77
N VAL A 105 29.52 3.54 5.00
CA VAL A 105 29.23 2.11 4.89
C VAL A 105 30.22 1.50 3.91
N SER A 106 31.08 0.61 4.40
CA SER A 106 31.96 -0.16 3.52
C SER A 106 31.15 -1.15 2.70
N ALA A 107 31.59 -1.47 1.48
CA ALA A 107 30.95 -2.48 0.64
C ALA A 107 30.86 -3.87 1.33
N ALA A 108 31.79 -4.18 2.23
CA ALA A 108 31.78 -5.43 3.01
C ALA A 108 30.65 -5.48 4.07
N THR A 109 30.11 -4.33 4.45
CA THR A 109 29.04 -4.17 5.44
C THR A 109 27.70 -3.78 4.83
N ASP A 110 27.64 -3.59 3.50
CA ASP A 110 26.41 -3.23 2.79
C ASP A 110 25.58 -4.49 2.47
N PRO A 111 24.42 -4.69 3.12
CA PRO A 111 23.58 -5.88 2.93
C PRO A 111 22.85 -5.89 1.57
N PHE A 112 22.94 -4.82 0.77
CA PHE A 112 22.24 -4.67 -0.51
C PHE A 112 23.15 -4.86 -1.73
N THR A 113 24.40 -5.29 -1.55
CA THR A 113 25.36 -5.50 -2.65
C THR A 113 25.00 -6.65 -3.58
N ASN A 114 24.15 -7.59 -3.16
CA ASN A 114 23.81 -8.82 -3.89
C ASN A 114 22.30 -8.96 -4.24
N TRP A 115 21.55 -7.86 -4.27
CA TRP A 115 20.14 -7.87 -4.69
C TRP A 115 19.96 -8.14 -6.18
#